data_AF-A0A2D7UYE9-F1
#
_entry.id   AF-A0A2D7UYE9-F1
#
_cell.length_a   1.000
_cell.length_b   1.000
_cell.length_c   1.000
_cell.angle_alpha   90.00
_cell.angle_beta   90.00
_cell.angle_gamma   90.00
#
_symmetry.space_group_name_H-M   'P 1'
#
loop_
_entity.id
_entity.type
_entity.pdbx_description
1 polymer ?
#
loop_
_entity_poly.entity_id
_entity_poly.type
_entity_poly.pdbx_seq_one_letter_code
_entity_poly.pdbx_strand_id
1 'polypeptide(L)'
;MDLVLLLQRVFDALFNSAIYSSLALALVIIFRSTGLLNFAQGEMATFTAYIAFVLLAGPQPRLTGGGLAGLIPGVPFTVPLAIVGAVLCGMAAGAATERALIRPLGGASDLALVNITIGLLLATNSLMAQWWGTGPRIFPAIFPSGAGQHFTILGARLRYSTVGVWIVLLSVLILLILLLRHTRVGLAFRAVSISPSNAELVGVRVGPTLMYGWAMASGFGALAACLSANSVLLEPNMMLRVLVYAFAAA
;
A
#
# COMPACT_ATOMS: atom_id res chain seq x y z
N MET A 1 16.26 -0.69 33.20
CA MET A 1 16.07 -0.13 31.85
C MET A 1 15.59 1.30 32.02
N ASP A 2 16.26 2.26 31.39
CA ASP A 2 15.87 3.66 31.50
C ASP A 2 14.46 3.85 30.94
N LEU A 3 13.56 4.48 31.71
CA LEU A 3 12.17 4.73 31.31
C LEU A 3 12.08 5.43 29.94
N VAL A 4 13.04 6.33 29.67
CA VAL A 4 13.20 7.02 28.39
C VAL A 4 13.44 6.05 27.24
N LEU A 5 14.33 5.06 27.42
CA LEU A 5 14.63 4.06 26.40
C LEU A 5 13.40 3.18 26.14
N LEU A 6 12.68 2.77 27.20
CA LEU A 6 11.45 2.00 27.06
C LEU A 6 10.40 2.76 26.24
N LEU A 7 10.13 4.03 26.59
CA LEU A 7 9.17 4.86 25.87
C LEU A 7 9.57 5.06 24.40
N GLN A 8 10.85 5.28 24.12
CA GLN A 8 11.33 5.40 22.75
C GLN A 8 11.07 4.11 21.95
N ARG A 9 11.36 2.95 22.54
CA ARG A 9 11.09 1.65 21.90
C ARG A 9 9.60 1.41 21.68
N VAL A 10 8.74 1.84 22.60
CA VAL A 10 7.28 1.76 22.42
C VAL A 10 6.81 2.64 21.26
N PHE A 11 7.32 3.88 21.14
CA PHE A 11 6.97 4.76 20.01
C PHE A 11 7.45 4.19 18.67
N ASP A 12 8.67 3.67 18.60
CA ASP A 12 9.21 3.03 17.40
C ASP A 12 8.41 1.76 17.05
N ALA A 13 8.01 0.96 18.04
CA ALA A 13 7.21 -0.24 17.84
C ALA A 13 5.80 0.11 17.32
N LEU A 14 5.14 1.11 17.89
CA LEU A 14 3.83 1.57 17.43
C LEU A 14 3.88 2.14 16.01
N PHE A 15 4.96 2.84 15.65
CA PHE A 15 5.19 3.30 14.28
C PHE A 15 5.27 2.15 13.28
N ASN A 16 6.14 1.16 13.54
CA ASN A 16 6.30 0.01 12.65
C ASN A 16 5.02 -0.83 12.58
N SER A 17 4.35 -1.05 13.72
CA SER A 17 3.11 -1.82 13.79
C SER A 17 1.99 -1.17 12.98
N ALA A 18 1.92 0.16 12.93
CA ALA A 18 0.94 0.87 12.10
C ALA A 18 1.14 0.58 10.60
N ILE A 19 2.39 0.59 10.13
CA ILE A 19 2.73 0.25 8.74
C ILE A 19 2.40 -1.23 8.45
N TYR A 20 2.79 -2.14 9.35
CA TYR A 20 2.55 -3.58 9.19
C TYR A 20 1.04 -3.88 9.18
N SER A 21 0.28 -3.24 10.06
CA SER A 21 -1.18 -3.37 10.14
C SER A 21 -1.88 -2.82 8.90
N SER A 22 -1.38 -1.71 8.32
CA SER A 22 -1.94 -1.16 7.09
C SER A 22 -1.76 -2.11 5.90
N LEU A 23 -0.60 -2.76 5.79
CA LEU A 23 -0.38 -3.77 4.76
C LEU A 23 -1.16 -5.06 5.06
N ALA A 24 -1.24 -5.48 6.32
CA ALA A 24 -2.04 -6.62 6.74
C ALA A 24 -3.53 -6.42 6.40
N LEU A 25 -4.06 -5.22 6.64
CA LEU A 25 -5.42 -4.86 6.24
C LEU A 25 -5.65 -5.02 4.73
N ALA A 26 -4.69 -4.63 3.91
CA ALA A 26 -4.76 -4.85 2.46
C ALA A 26 -4.81 -6.34 2.11
N LEU A 27 -3.98 -7.17 2.77
CA LEU A 27 -3.99 -8.62 2.60
C LEU A 27 -5.33 -9.23 3.03
N VAL A 28 -5.87 -8.82 4.18
CA VAL A 28 -7.15 -9.31 4.70
C VAL A 28 -8.30 -8.98 3.76
N ILE A 29 -8.33 -7.78 3.16
CA ILE A 29 -9.37 -7.41 2.19
C ILE A 29 -9.36 -8.38 1.00
N ILE A 30 -8.19 -8.65 0.43
CA ILE A 30 -8.07 -9.60 -0.68
C ILE A 30 -8.48 -10.99 -0.22
N PHE A 31 -7.86 -11.49 0.84
CA PHE A 31 -8.07 -12.85 1.36
C PHE A 31 -9.53 -13.12 1.74
N ARG A 32 -10.22 -12.17 2.38
CA ARG A 32 -11.65 -12.33 2.75
C ARG A 32 -12.57 -12.43 1.54
N SER A 33 -12.20 -11.82 0.41
CA SER A 33 -13.04 -11.78 -0.78
C SER A 33 -12.75 -12.89 -1.79
N THR A 34 -11.51 -13.35 -1.87
CA THR A 34 -11.08 -14.36 -2.85
C THR A 34 -10.58 -15.66 -2.23
N GLY A 35 -10.25 -15.68 -0.94
CA GLY A 35 -9.55 -16.80 -0.30
C GLY A 35 -8.06 -16.88 -0.64
N LEU A 36 -7.52 -15.88 -1.35
CA LEU A 36 -6.17 -15.93 -1.92
C LEU A 36 -5.20 -15.03 -1.16
N LEU A 37 -3.99 -15.55 -0.95
CA LEU A 37 -2.87 -14.77 -0.44
C LEU A 37 -2.12 -14.13 -1.61
N ASN A 38 -2.14 -12.80 -1.68
CA ASN A 38 -1.38 -12.07 -2.68
C ASN A 38 0.07 -11.84 -2.23
N PHE A 39 0.99 -12.71 -2.64
CA PHE A 39 2.42 -12.54 -2.34
C PHE A 39 3.04 -11.31 -3.03
N ALA A 40 2.45 -10.80 -4.12
CA ALA A 40 2.96 -9.60 -4.78
C ALA A 40 2.59 -8.30 -4.05
N GLN A 41 1.73 -8.34 -3.03
CA GLN A 41 1.15 -7.13 -2.42
C GLN A 41 2.22 -6.13 -1.94
N GLY A 42 3.31 -6.63 -1.37
CA GLY A 42 4.45 -5.80 -0.94
C GLY A 42 5.15 -5.12 -2.11
N GLU A 43 5.47 -5.85 -3.18
CA GLU A 43 6.15 -5.29 -4.35
C GLU A 43 5.26 -4.32 -5.14
N MET A 44 3.96 -4.62 -5.26
CA MET A 44 2.99 -3.69 -5.83
C MET A 44 2.93 -2.38 -5.04
N ALA A 45 2.99 -2.46 -3.70
CA ALA A 45 3.06 -1.29 -2.84
C ALA A 45 4.39 -0.52 -3.03
N THR A 46 5.54 -1.20 -3.09
CA THR A 46 6.84 -0.57 -3.40
C THR A 46 6.80 0.15 -4.75
N PHE A 47 6.21 -0.47 -5.78
CA PHE A 47 6.09 0.11 -7.11
C PHE A 47 5.32 1.44 -7.07
N THR A 48 4.23 1.51 -6.30
CA THR A 48 3.48 2.77 -6.14
C THR A 48 4.24 3.83 -5.35
N ALA A 49 5.10 3.45 -4.40
CA ALA A 49 6.00 4.39 -3.75
C ALA A 49 7.04 4.97 -4.72
N TYR A 50 7.51 4.18 -5.70
CA TYR A 50 8.30 4.71 -6.81
C TYR A 50 7.52 5.69 -7.67
N ILE A 51 6.23 5.44 -7.93
CA ILE A 51 5.37 6.41 -8.62
C ILE A 51 5.27 7.71 -7.81
N ALA A 52 5.02 7.64 -6.50
CA ALA A 52 5.00 8.82 -5.63
C ALA A 52 6.33 9.59 -5.70
N PHE A 53 7.45 8.86 -5.66
CA PHE A 53 8.78 9.45 -5.76
C PHE A 53 8.98 10.18 -7.09
N VAL A 54 8.56 9.59 -8.21
CA VAL A 54 8.63 10.24 -9.54
C VAL A 54 7.75 11.49 -9.61
N LEU A 55 6.55 11.43 -9.04
CA LEU A 55 5.65 12.59 -8.99
C LEU A 55 6.22 13.74 -8.13
N LEU A 56 7.06 13.43 -7.14
CA LEU A 56 7.70 14.42 -6.26
C LEU A 56 9.02 14.97 -6.81
N ALA A 57 9.89 14.09 -7.33
CA ALA A 57 11.25 14.43 -7.74
C ALA A 57 11.32 15.07 -9.14
N GLY A 58 10.23 15.04 -9.91
CA GLY A 58 10.19 15.52 -11.29
C GLY A 58 10.88 14.56 -12.29
N PRO A 59 10.87 14.90 -13.60
CA PRO A 59 11.43 14.05 -14.64
C PRO A 59 12.93 13.81 -14.42
N GLN A 60 13.32 12.57 -14.12
CA GLN A 60 14.74 12.19 -14.03
C GLN A 60 15.29 11.77 -15.41
N PRO A 61 16.62 11.87 -15.66
CA PRO A 61 17.22 11.61 -16.97
C PRO A 61 17.00 10.20 -17.56
N ARG A 62 16.70 9.20 -16.72
CA ARG A 62 16.35 7.82 -17.15
C ARG A 62 14.86 7.61 -17.44
N LEU A 63 14.02 8.60 -17.13
CA LEU A 63 12.57 8.61 -17.37
C LEU A 63 12.18 9.54 -18.54
N THR A 64 13.15 9.91 -19.37
CA THR A 64 12.95 10.68 -20.62
C THR A 64 12.11 9.94 -21.66
N GLY A 65 11.69 8.70 -21.40
CA GLY A 65 10.68 7.97 -22.16
C GLY A 65 9.38 7.76 -21.38
N GLY A 66 8.47 8.74 -21.41
CA GLY A 66 7.02 8.46 -21.45
C GLY A 66 6.25 8.08 -20.18
N GLY A 67 6.77 8.26 -18.96
CA GLY A 67 5.96 8.17 -17.74
C GLY A 67 5.27 9.50 -17.41
N LEU A 68 4.10 9.50 -16.75
CA LEU A 68 3.21 10.65 -16.44
C LEU A 68 3.87 12.00 -16.04
N ALA A 69 5.14 11.99 -15.61
CA ALA A 69 5.98 13.18 -15.45
C ALA A 69 6.21 14.00 -16.74
N GLY A 70 6.09 13.39 -17.93
CA GLY A 70 6.16 14.07 -19.23
C GLY A 70 4.83 14.62 -19.75
N LEU A 71 3.69 14.21 -19.14
CA LEU A 71 2.34 14.64 -19.56
C LEU A 71 1.87 15.92 -18.86
N ILE A 72 2.56 16.36 -17.80
CA ILE A 72 2.17 17.54 -17.02
C ILE A 72 3.41 18.43 -16.88
N PRO A 73 3.51 19.53 -17.65
CA PRO A 73 4.65 20.41 -17.60
C PRO A 73 4.77 21.06 -16.20
N GLY A 74 5.88 20.78 -15.51
CA GLY A 74 6.54 21.77 -14.65
C GLY A 74 5.91 22.12 -13.30
N VAL A 75 5.10 21.27 -12.65
CA VAL A 75 4.69 21.53 -11.25
C VAL A 75 5.15 20.39 -10.35
N PRO A 76 6.12 20.60 -9.43
CA PRO A 76 6.37 19.64 -8.36
C PRO A 76 5.08 19.51 -7.56
N PHE A 77 4.42 18.35 -7.66
CA PHE A 77 3.21 18.09 -6.92
C PHE A 77 3.50 18.26 -5.43
N THR A 78 2.58 18.90 -4.69
CA THR A 78 2.68 18.91 -3.24
C THR A 78 2.68 17.47 -2.74
N VAL A 79 3.44 17.19 -1.67
CA VAL A 79 3.55 15.86 -1.04
C VAL A 79 2.20 15.11 -0.97
N PRO A 80 1.08 15.73 -0.53
CA PRO A 80 -0.19 15.04 -0.47
C PRO A 80 -0.73 14.61 -1.84
N LEU A 81 -0.55 15.44 -2.87
CA LEU A 81 -1.07 15.17 -4.20
C LEU A 81 -0.29 14.04 -4.90
N ALA A 82 1.02 13.95 -4.68
CA ALA A 82 1.81 12.82 -5.16
C ALA A 82 1.41 11.49 -4.48
N ILE A 83 1.13 11.52 -3.17
CA ILE A 83 0.63 10.34 -2.44
C ILE A 83 -0.74 9.93 -2.97
N VAL A 84 -1.66 10.88 -3.16
CA VAL A 84 -2.97 10.59 -3.76
C VAL A 84 -2.82 9.99 -5.16
N GLY A 85 -1.95 10.55 -5.99
CA GLY A 85 -1.63 9.99 -7.31
C GLY A 85 -1.12 8.55 -7.24
N ALA A 86 -0.18 8.27 -6.34
CA ALA A 86 0.34 6.92 -6.12
C ALA A 86 -0.71 5.95 -5.61
N VAL A 87 -1.61 6.37 -4.71
CA VAL A 87 -2.73 5.56 -4.24
C VAL A 87 -3.68 5.25 -5.39
N LEU A 88 -4.03 6.24 -6.23
CA LEU A 88 -4.89 6.02 -7.40
C LEU A 88 -4.24 5.07 -8.41
N CYS A 89 -2.93 5.21 -8.68
CA CYS A 89 -2.18 4.26 -9.50
C CYS A 89 -2.16 2.86 -8.88
N GLY A 90 -2.01 2.75 -7.55
CA GLY A 90 -2.09 1.48 -6.82
C GLY A 90 -3.47 0.85 -6.94
N MET A 91 -4.54 1.63 -6.79
CA MET A 91 -5.92 1.16 -6.98
C MET A 91 -6.14 0.65 -8.42
N ALA A 92 -5.64 1.37 -9.42
CA ALA A 92 -5.71 0.94 -10.81
C ALA A 92 -4.90 -0.35 -11.05
N ALA A 93 -3.69 -0.46 -10.50
CA ALA A 93 -2.86 -1.66 -10.61
C ALA A 93 -3.49 -2.87 -9.92
N GLY A 94 -4.11 -2.68 -8.76
CA GLY A 94 -4.88 -3.71 -8.06
C GLY A 94 -6.08 -4.20 -8.86
N ALA A 95 -6.90 -3.28 -9.37
CA ALA A 95 -8.02 -3.60 -10.24
C ALA A 95 -7.57 -4.31 -11.53
N ALA A 96 -6.47 -3.87 -12.13
CA ALA A 96 -5.91 -4.49 -13.33
C ALA A 96 -5.39 -5.90 -13.05
N THR A 97 -4.73 -6.10 -11.90
CA THR A 97 -4.25 -7.41 -11.45
C THR A 97 -5.41 -8.38 -11.26
N GLU A 98 -6.47 -7.95 -10.58
CA GLU A 98 -7.68 -8.76 -10.42
C GLU A 98 -8.27 -9.13 -11.77
N ARG A 99 -8.49 -8.15 -12.64
CA ARG A 99 -9.20 -8.36 -13.91
C ARG A 99 -8.39 -9.18 -14.92
N ALA A 100 -7.07 -8.97 -14.98
CA ALA A 100 -6.21 -9.54 -16.01
C ALA A 100 -5.55 -10.86 -15.59
N LEU A 101 -5.23 -11.02 -14.29
CA LEU A 101 -4.50 -12.19 -13.80
C LEU A 101 -5.39 -13.11 -12.98
N ILE A 102 -6.16 -12.57 -12.03
CA ILE A 102 -6.88 -13.39 -11.05
C ILE A 102 -8.22 -13.90 -11.59
N ARG A 103 -9.02 -13.01 -12.16
CA ARG A 103 -10.37 -13.31 -12.64
C ARG A 103 -10.43 -14.40 -13.72
N PRO A 104 -9.51 -14.46 -14.70
CA PRO A 104 -9.48 -15.55 -15.68
C PRO A 104 -9.22 -16.93 -15.04
N LEU A 105 -8.71 -16.96 -13.82
CA LEU A 105 -8.27 -18.16 -13.11
C LEU A 105 -9.18 -18.52 -11.95
N GLY A 106 -10.41 -18.00 -11.91
CA GLY A 106 -11.39 -18.28 -10.86
C GLY A 106 -11.76 -19.77 -10.67
N GLY A 107 -11.30 -20.67 -11.56
CA GLY A 107 -11.44 -22.13 -11.42
C GLY A 107 -10.10 -22.88 -11.34
N ALA A 108 -8.98 -22.19 -11.21
CA ALA A 108 -7.66 -22.80 -11.07
C ALA A 108 -7.42 -23.28 -9.62
N SER A 109 -6.41 -24.14 -9.42
CA SER A 109 -6.03 -24.57 -8.07
C SER A 109 -5.39 -23.44 -7.27
N ASP A 110 -5.51 -23.49 -5.94
CA ASP A 110 -4.90 -22.50 -5.02
C ASP A 110 -3.40 -22.34 -5.29
N LEU A 111 -2.70 -23.44 -5.59
CA LEU A 111 -1.28 -23.45 -5.91
C LEU A 111 -0.98 -22.65 -7.20
N ALA A 112 -1.84 -22.75 -8.22
CA ALA A 112 -1.68 -21.96 -9.45
C ALA A 112 -1.79 -20.45 -9.17
N LEU A 113 -2.71 -20.05 -8.29
CA LEU A 113 -2.91 -18.65 -7.90
C LEU A 113 -1.73 -18.13 -7.07
N VAL A 114 -1.18 -18.94 -6.17
CA VAL A 114 0.07 -18.64 -5.45
C VAL A 114 1.22 -18.44 -6.43
N ASN A 115 1.43 -19.36 -7.36
CA ASN A 115 2.51 -19.25 -8.36
C ASN A 115 2.41 -17.96 -9.18
N ILE A 116 1.20 -17.52 -9.52
CA ILE A 116 1.00 -16.29 -10.30
C ILE A 116 1.28 -15.05 -9.48
N THR A 117 0.89 -15.02 -8.20
CA THR A 117 1.24 -13.89 -7.33
C THR A 117 2.74 -13.84 -7.04
N ILE A 118 3.43 -14.98 -6.96
CA ILE A 118 4.90 -15.01 -6.91
C ILE A 118 5.51 -14.52 -8.22
N GLY A 119 4.95 -14.93 -9.37
CA GLY A 119 5.35 -14.42 -10.68
C GLY A 119 5.18 -12.90 -10.79
N LEU A 120 4.06 -12.37 -10.29
CA LEU A 120 3.78 -10.94 -10.25
C LEU A 120 4.73 -10.19 -9.30
N LEU A 121 5.10 -10.80 -8.17
CA LEU A 121 6.13 -10.28 -7.26
C LEU A 121 7.45 -10.09 -8.03
N LEU A 122 7.94 -11.15 -8.66
CA LEU A 122 9.21 -11.15 -9.39
C LEU A 122 9.18 -10.18 -10.58
N ALA A 123 8.06 -10.15 -11.32
CA ALA A 123 7.87 -9.24 -12.45
C ALA A 123 7.89 -7.79 -11.99
N THR A 124 7.15 -7.45 -10.92
CA THR A 124 7.10 -6.10 -10.37
C THR A 124 8.48 -5.65 -9.86
N ASN A 125 9.19 -6.53 -9.15
CA ASN A 125 10.55 -6.26 -8.68
C ASN A 125 11.53 -6.02 -9.84
N SER A 126 11.48 -6.87 -10.87
CA SER A 126 12.33 -6.76 -12.06
C SER A 126 12.03 -5.48 -12.86
N LEU A 127 10.75 -5.11 -13.00
CA LEU A 127 10.34 -3.85 -13.62
C LEU A 127 10.87 -2.64 -12.86
N MET A 128 10.81 -2.65 -11.51
CA MET A 128 11.37 -1.57 -10.71
C MET A 128 12.88 -1.45 -10.89
N ALA A 129 13.60 -2.57 -10.84
CA ALA A 129 15.04 -2.62 -11.04
C ALA A 129 15.44 -2.14 -12.45
N GLN A 130 14.65 -2.47 -13.47
CA GLN A 130 14.90 -2.03 -14.84
C GLN A 130 14.67 -0.53 -15.02
N TRP A 131 13.58 0.02 -14.47
CA TRP A 131 13.18 1.41 -14.70
C TRP A 131 13.90 2.40 -13.78
N TRP A 132 14.07 2.05 -12.50
CA TRP A 132 14.65 2.95 -11.50
C TRP A 132 16.02 2.50 -10.98
N GLY A 133 16.50 1.31 -11.39
CA GLY A 133 17.74 0.75 -10.85
C GLY A 133 17.55 0.13 -9.46
N THR A 134 18.62 -0.47 -8.95
CA THR A 134 18.65 -1.13 -7.63
C THR A 134 19.22 -0.26 -6.51
N GLY A 135 19.72 0.93 -6.83
CA GLY A 135 20.32 1.83 -5.86
C GLY A 135 19.29 2.44 -4.90
N PRO A 136 19.63 2.56 -3.59
CA PRO A 136 18.73 3.17 -2.62
C PRO A 136 18.55 4.67 -2.92
N ARG A 137 17.32 5.16 -2.73
CA ARG A 137 16.95 6.56 -2.95
C ARG A 137 16.35 7.17 -1.68
N ILE A 138 16.64 8.44 -1.45
CA ILE A 138 16.05 9.19 -0.34
C ILE A 138 14.68 9.69 -0.79
N PHE A 139 13.63 9.24 -0.11
CA PHE A 139 12.28 9.73 -0.35
C PHE A 139 12.12 11.13 0.29
N PRO A 140 11.56 12.12 -0.42
CA PRO A 140 11.32 13.45 0.14
C PRO A 140 10.49 13.39 1.42
N ALA A 141 10.81 14.24 2.40
CA ALA A 141 10.13 14.22 3.69
C ALA A 141 8.63 14.51 3.54
N ILE A 142 7.78 13.57 3.96
CA ILE A 142 6.32 13.70 3.88
C ILE A 142 5.81 14.66 4.96
N PHE A 143 6.43 14.55 6.13
CA PHE A 143 6.13 15.34 7.31
C PHE A 143 7.36 16.13 7.74
N PRO A 144 7.17 17.25 8.45
CA PRO A 144 8.27 17.98 9.07
C PRO A 144 9.10 17.04 9.94
N SER A 145 10.39 16.87 9.60
CA SER A 145 11.30 15.89 10.22
C SER A 145 12.66 16.49 10.61
N GLY A 146 12.76 17.83 10.61
CA GLY A 146 13.99 18.56 10.93
C GLY A 146 14.44 18.42 12.39
N ALA A 147 15.69 18.79 12.67
CA ALA A 147 16.21 18.84 14.04
C ALA A 147 15.35 19.78 14.89
N GLY A 148 14.77 19.27 15.98
CA GLY A 148 13.84 20.01 16.85
C GLY A 148 12.35 19.74 16.61
N GLN A 149 11.97 19.01 15.57
CA GLN A 149 10.54 18.73 15.27
C GLN A 149 10.05 17.43 15.93
N HIS A 150 9.95 17.48 17.25
CA HIS A 150 9.47 16.39 18.08
C HIS A 150 8.76 16.92 19.33
N PHE A 151 7.81 16.15 19.82
CA PHE A 151 7.31 16.28 21.19
C PHE A 151 8.27 15.56 22.13
N THR A 152 8.58 16.19 23.27
CA THR A 152 9.33 15.53 24.35
C THR A 152 8.34 15.06 25.41
N ILE A 153 8.23 13.75 25.60
CA ILE A 153 7.34 13.13 26.58
C ILE A 153 8.20 12.34 27.55
N LEU A 154 8.26 12.77 28.82
CA LEU A 154 9.06 12.12 29.87
C LEU A 154 10.52 11.85 29.45
N GLY A 155 11.12 12.76 28.67
CA GLY A 155 12.49 12.65 28.14
C GLY A 155 12.64 11.86 26.83
N ALA A 156 11.60 11.14 26.39
CA ALA A 156 11.58 10.45 25.10
C ALA A 156 11.13 11.39 23.97
N ARG A 157 11.63 11.16 22.75
CA ARG A 157 11.38 12.03 21.58
C ARG A 157 10.38 11.39 20.64
N LEU A 158 9.18 11.97 20.54
CA LEU A 158 8.14 11.58 19.60
C LEU A 158 8.13 12.54 18.40
N ARG A 159 8.60 12.07 17.24
CA ARG A 159 8.69 12.91 16.03
C ARG A 159 7.31 13.25 15.47
N TYR A 160 7.18 14.45 14.90
CA TYR A 160 5.94 14.86 14.23
C TYR A 160 5.59 13.96 13.04
N SER A 161 6.59 13.40 12.36
CA SER A 161 6.40 12.41 11.30
C SER A 161 5.72 11.13 11.78
N THR A 162 6.08 10.63 12.97
CA THR A 162 5.45 9.44 13.58
C THR A 162 3.97 9.70 13.85
N VAL A 163 3.67 10.84 14.47
CA VAL A 163 2.28 11.25 14.76
C VAL A 163 1.48 11.46 13.47
N GLY A 164 2.08 12.09 12.47
CA GLY A 164 1.46 12.30 11.15
C GLY A 164 1.08 10.98 10.47
N VAL A 165 1.99 9.99 10.47
CA VAL A 165 1.71 8.65 9.93
C VAL A 165 0.55 7.98 10.68
N TRP A 166 0.52 8.05 12.01
CA TRP A 166 -0.59 7.49 12.79
C TRP A 166 -1.92 8.17 12.47
N ILE A 167 -1.95 9.50 12.40
CA ILE A 167 -3.18 10.25 12.07
C ILE A 167 -3.69 9.84 10.69
N VAL A 168 -2.82 9.76 9.69
CA VAL A 168 -3.21 9.37 8.31
C VAL A 168 -3.74 7.94 8.28
N LEU A 169 -3.03 6.98 8.88
CA LEU A 169 -3.44 5.57 8.89
C LEU A 169 -4.73 5.36 9.68
N LEU A 170 -4.90 6.02 10.82
CA LEU A 170 -6.15 5.96 11.60
C LEU A 170 -7.32 6.59 10.83
N SER A 171 -7.10 7.73 10.18
CA SER A 171 -8.14 8.39 9.38
C SER A 171 -8.61 7.50 8.24
N VAL A 172 -7.66 6.85 7.56
CA VAL A 172 -7.92 5.94 6.44
C VAL A 172 -8.56 4.64 6.91
N LEU A 173 -8.19 4.11 8.08
CA LEU A 173 -8.88 2.99 8.72
C LEU A 173 -10.34 3.34 9.07
N ILE A 174 -10.59 4.51 9.67
CA ILE A 174 -11.95 4.97 9.98
C ILE A 174 -12.76 5.11 8.70
N LEU A 175 -12.19 5.71 7.65
CA LEU A 175 -12.86 5.84 6.35
C LEU A 175 -13.20 4.47 5.75
N LEU A 176 -12.31 3.48 5.86
CA LEU A 176 -12.59 2.12 5.43
C LEU A 176 -13.73 1.50 6.23
N ILE A 177 -13.73 1.65 7.56
CA ILE A 177 -14.79 1.12 8.42
C ILE A 177 -16.14 1.73 8.02
N LEU A 178 -16.19 3.05 7.80
CA LEU A 178 -17.39 3.73 7.35
C LEU A 178 -17.82 3.24 5.95
N LEU A 179 -16.87 3.09 5.02
CA LEU A 179 -17.14 2.58 3.69
C LEU A 179 -17.69 1.15 3.73
N LEU A 180 -17.03 0.25 4.47
CA LEU A 180 -17.46 -1.13 4.59
C LEU A 180 -18.80 -1.21 5.33
N ARG A 181 -18.97 -0.57 6.49
CA ARG A 181 -20.18 -0.73 7.33
C ARG A 181 -21.40 0.04 6.82
N HIS A 182 -21.22 1.24 6.29
CA HIS A 182 -22.32 2.18 6.04
C HIS A 182 -22.62 2.45 4.57
N THR A 183 -21.93 1.81 3.61
CA THR A 183 -22.21 2.00 2.18
C THR A 183 -22.73 0.74 1.50
N ARG A 184 -23.42 0.94 0.36
CA ARG A 184 -23.89 -0.16 -0.52
C ARG A 184 -22.73 -0.98 -1.09
N VAL A 185 -21.58 -0.35 -1.35
CA VAL A 185 -20.36 -1.04 -1.81
C VAL A 185 -19.87 -2.00 -0.74
N GLY A 186 -19.83 -1.55 0.51
CA GLY A 186 -19.45 -2.39 1.65
C GLY A 186 -20.43 -3.52 1.95
N LEU A 187 -21.74 -3.28 1.77
CA LEU A 187 -22.76 -4.32 1.86
C LEU A 187 -22.58 -5.41 0.79
N ALA A 188 -22.35 -5.01 -0.47
CA ALA A 188 -22.07 -5.93 -1.55
C ALA A 188 -20.79 -6.74 -1.28
N PHE A 189 -19.71 -6.08 -0.84
CA PHE A 189 -18.45 -6.73 -0.53
C PHE A 189 -18.59 -7.81 0.55
N ARG A 190 -19.34 -7.52 1.64
CA ARG A 190 -19.64 -8.52 2.67
C ARG A 190 -20.47 -9.70 2.14
N ALA A 191 -21.47 -9.44 1.28
CA ALA A 191 -22.27 -10.50 0.69
C ALA A 191 -21.41 -11.43 -0.17
N VAL A 192 -20.54 -10.87 -1.01
CA VAL A 192 -19.59 -11.62 -1.85
C VAL A 192 -18.61 -12.42 -1.00
N SER A 193 -18.10 -11.84 0.09
CA SER A 193 -17.13 -12.52 0.97
C SER A 193 -17.72 -13.71 1.74
N ILE A 194 -19.05 -13.79 1.89
CA ILE A 194 -19.72 -14.94 2.52
C ILE A 194 -19.98 -16.04 1.49
N SER A 195 -20.59 -15.68 0.37
CA SER A 195 -20.87 -16.60 -0.73
C SER A 195 -21.06 -15.81 -2.02
N PRO A 196 -20.07 -15.85 -2.94
CA PRO A 196 -20.19 -15.21 -4.24
C PRO A 196 -21.41 -15.70 -5.02
N SER A 197 -21.67 -17.01 -5.02
CA SER A 197 -22.80 -17.62 -5.73
C SER A 197 -24.15 -17.13 -5.20
N ASN A 198 -24.33 -17.05 -3.87
CA ASN A 198 -25.57 -16.54 -3.29
C ASN A 198 -25.71 -15.03 -3.51
N ALA A 199 -24.61 -14.28 -3.53
CA ALA A 199 -24.61 -12.86 -3.82
C ALA A 199 -25.09 -12.57 -5.25
N GLU A 200 -24.71 -13.39 -6.23
CA GLU A 200 -25.19 -13.25 -7.62
C GLU A 200 -26.70 -13.48 -7.73
N LEU A 201 -27.26 -14.44 -6.99
CA LEU A 201 -28.71 -14.72 -7.00
C LEU A 201 -29.56 -13.55 -6.52
N VAL A 202 -29.02 -12.71 -5.62
CA VAL A 202 -29.70 -11.49 -5.14
C VAL A 202 -29.30 -10.24 -5.95
N GLY A 203 -28.69 -10.41 -7.12
CA GLY A 203 -28.37 -9.33 -8.06
C GLY A 203 -27.09 -8.55 -7.76
N VAL A 204 -26.22 -9.04 -6.87
CA VAL A 204 -24.92 -8.41 -6.61
C VAL A 204 -23.96 -8.74 -7.75
N ARG A 205 -23.33 -7.71 -8.31
CA ARG A 205 -22.31 -7.85 -9.35
C ARG A 205 -20.98 -8.28 -8.71
N VAL A 206 -20.72 -9.58 -8.59
CA VAL A 206 -19.51 -10.14 -7.96
C VAL A 206 -18.23 -9.61 -8.60
N GLY A 207 -18.08 -9.71 -9.93
CA GLY A 207 -16.85 -9.31 -10.62
C GLY A 207 -16.40 -7.87 -10.29
N PRO A 208 -17.23 -6.83 -10.51
CA PRO A 208 -16.90 -5.48 -10.09
C PRO A 208 -16.62 -5.33 -8.59
N THR A 209 -17.34 -6.07 -7.73
CA THR A 209 -17.16 -6.02 -6.28
C THR A 209 -15.78 -6.55 -5.85
N LEU A 210 -15.32 -7.65 -6.46
CA LEU A 210 -13.96 -8.16 -6.27
C LEU A 210 -12.91 -7.17 -6.78
N MET A 211 -13.12 -6.62 -7.99
CA MET A 211 -12.23 -5.61 -8.57
C MET A 211 -12.07 -4.39 -7.64
N TYR A 212 -13.15 -3.92 -7.01
CA TYR A 212 -13.08 -2.83 -6.02
C TYR A 212 -12.32 -3.25 -4.76
N GLY A 213 -12.49 -4.49 -4.29
CA GLY A 213 -11.73 -5.05 -3.17
C GLY A 213 -10.21 -5.01 -3.43
N TRP A 214 -9.80 -5.51 -4.59
CA TRP A 214 -8.40 -5.49 -5.01
C TRP A 214 -7.86 -4.07 -5.21
N ALA A 215 -8.65 -3.18 -5.82
CA ALA A 215 -8.29 -1.78 -5.94
C ALA A 215 -8.04 -1.13 -4.57
N MET A 216 -8.99 -1.27 -3.65
CA MET A 216 -8.87 -0.74 -2.29
C MET A 216 -7.63 -1.30 -1.59
N ALA A 217 -7.44 -2.63 -1.61
CA ALA A 217 -6.28 -3.27 -0.99
C ALA A 217 -4.96 -2.72 -1.52
N SER A 218 -4.78 -2.66 -2.84
CA SER A 218 -3.57 -2.07 -3.42
C SER A 218 -3.42 -0.58 -3.11
N GLY A 219 -4.52 0.17 -2.96
CA GLY A 219 -4.50 1.54 -2.46
C GLY A 219 -3.98 1.67 -1.02
N PHE A 220 -4.41 0.82 -0.10
CA PHE A 220 -3.89 0.78 1.28
C PHE A 220 -2.41 0.37 1.31
N GLY A 221 -2.03 -0.62 0.49
CA GLY A 221 -0.63 -1.00 0.30
C GLY A 221 0.21 0.18 -0.18
N ALA A 222 -0.27 0.91 -1.19
CA ALA A 222 0.40 2.09 -1.74
C ALA A 222 0.62 3.18 -0.69
N LEU A 223 -0.43 3.49 0.08
CA LEU A 223 -0.33 4.45 1.17
C LEU A 223 0.70 4.01 2.22
N ALA A 224 0.66 2.74 2.65
CA ALA A 224 1.60 2.19 3.62
C ALA A 224 3.05 2.28 3.12
N ALA A 225 3.31 1.94 1.86
CA ALA A 225 4.64 2.02 1.26
C ALA A 225 5.12 3.47 1.15
N CYS A 226 4.27 4.42 0.75
CA CYS A 226 4.64 5.84 0.71
C CYS A 226 5.03 6.35 2.11
N LEU A 227 4.21 6.05 3.12
CA LEU A 227 4.49 6.47 4.50
C LEU A 227 5.74 5.78 5.08
N SER A 228 6.00 4.53 4.69
CA SER A 228 7.21 3.78 5.08
C SER A 228 8.47 4.34 4.40
N ALA A 229 8.39 4.74 3.13
CA ALA A 229 9.52 5.26 2.35
C ALA A 229 10.12 6.55 2.95
N ASN A 230 9.36 7.28 3.77
CA ASN A 230 9.90 8.43 4.50
C ASN A 230 10.92 8.03 5.59
N SER A 231 10.86 6.80 6.08
CA SER A 231 11.70 6.31 7.20
C SER A 231 12.72 5.27 6.78
N VAL A 232 12.51 4.63 5.62
CA VAL A 232 13.37 3.63 5.01
C VAL A 232 13.79 4.11 3.63
N LEU A 233 15.01 3.80 3.20
CA LEU A 233 15.44 4.12 1.84
C LEU A 233 14.52 3.42 0.82
N LEU A 234 14.21 4.14 -0.26
CA LEU A 234 13.44 3.59 -1.37
C LEU A 234 14.35 2.70 -2.22
N GLU A 235 14.19 1.39 -2.09
CA GLU A 235 14.91 0.37 -2.85
C GLU A 235 13.94 -0.73 -3.33
N PRO A 236 14.24 -1.43 -4.45
CA PRO A 236 13.39 -2.52 -4.93
C PRO A 236 13.46 -3.66 -3.93
N ASN A 237 12.33 -4.01 -3.29
CA ASN A 237 12.14 -4.96 -2.17
C ASN A 237 11.90 -4.37 -0.77
N MET A 238 11.82 -3.04 -0.60
CA MET A 238 11.71 -2.46 0.76
C MET A 238 10.52 -3.01 1.56
N MET A 239 9.42 -3.34 0.87
CA MET A 239 8.19 -3.86 1.48
C MET A 239 8.20 -5.37 1.70
N LEU A 240 9.20 -6.12 1.23
CA LEU A 240 9.24 -7.58 1.37
C LEU A 240 9.27 -7.99 2.85
N ARG A 241 10.07 -7.32 3.68
CA ARG A 241 10.10 -7.58 5.13
C ARG A 241 8.78 -7.19 5.80
N VAL A 242 8.22 -6.06 5.39
CA VAL A 242 6.92 -5.55 5.86
C VAL A 242 5.82 -6.56 5.53
N LEU A 243 5.87 -7.16 4.34
CA LEU A 243 4.93 -8.18 3.87
C LEU A 243 4.96 -9.43 4.75
N VAL A 244 6.14 -9.92 5.13
CA VAL A 244 6.27 -11.08 6.02
C VAL A 244 5.61 -10.81 7.38
N TYR A 245 5.85 -9.63 7.98
CA TYR A 245 5.20 -9.26 9.24
C TYR A 245 3.70 -9.01 9.09
N ALA A 246 3.27 -8.48 7.94
CA ALA A 246 1.86 -8.28 7.64
C ALA A 246 1.11 -9.61 7.49
N PHE A 247 1.73 -10.64 6.89
CA PHE A 247 1.15 -11.99 6.85
C PHE A 247 0.99 -12.60 8.26
N ALA A 248 1.95 -12.37 9.16
CA ALA A 248 1.83 -12.85 10.53
C ALA A 248 0.73 -12.13 11.32
N ALA A 249 0.37 -10.90 10.94
CA ALA A 249 -0.66 -10.10 11.58
C ALA A 249 -2.06 -10.27 10.99
N ALA A 250 -2.17 -10.73 9.73
CA ALA A 250 -3.41 -10.90 8.96
C ALA A 250 -4.11 -12.22 9.29
#